data_AF-A0A1J5IGX0-F1
#
_entry.id   AF-A0A1J5IGX0-F1
#
_cell.length_a   1.000
_cell.length_b   1.000
_cell.length_c   1.000
_cell.angle_alpha   90.00
_cell.angle_beta   90.00
_cell.angle_gamma   90.00
#
_symmetry.space_group_name_H-M   'P 1'
#
loop_
_entity.id
_entity.type
_entity.pdbx_description
1 polymer ?
#
loop_
_entity_poly.entity_id
_entity_poly.type
_entity_poly.pdbx_seq_one_letter_code
_entity_poly.pdbx_strand_id
1 'polypeptide(L)'
;MIEKEIIGSGERRLSGKCRRVLEAFLGSCVGVTLCDPERELGGMIHFLLPEPISPTMSLYASRYASTGLPKFLDDLVRAGARKEHLRACVAGGALVGEVSAFDLNLDIGGRTSAVVERILSEQQIPIARMETGGFFTCKMSLDLSNFKTSIEPVMDQDFARAERTEPRPFELDRDFPDLMRHLKPIPQVALKILRMIDDQNCRFADIADQVKQDQTISAKVLHICNSTFFGRGRKVDSIERALTVLGERNLIKFIVSAFLERFLFSTAGGYSICKGGLYYHALATAQLGERLARLTGVSRPDLAYTGGLLHDIGKVALDQFVAASRPLFYRQVISRRRSAVEVEQELIGIDHTVLGAMIGDSWGFPDSLREVVLHHHAPERARHQQPLVRLIHLADLIMARFAPGYELERIDSTDLDRRLQALGLAPDRLREVVDQVPSGTTDLV
;
A
#
# COMPACT_ATOMS: atom_id res chain seq x y z
N MET A 1 20.11 31.49 -4.95
CA MET A 1 18.82 30.93 -4.49
C MET A 1 19.15 29.76 -3.58
N ILE A 2 18.55 29.64 -2.39
CA ILE A 2 18.73 28.45 -1.54
C ILE A 2 17.92 27.33 -2.18
N GLU A 3 18.57 26.19 -2.46
CA GLU A 3 17.91 25.03 -3.05
C GLU A 3 17.06 24.34 -1.98
N LYS A 4 15.84 23.93 -2.31
CA LYS A 4 14.96 23.17 -1.41
C LYS A 4 14.81 21.76 -1.95
N GLU A 5 15.00 20.77 -1.09
CA GLU A 5 14.87 19.36 -1.42
C GLU A 5 13.85 18.73 -0.48
N ILE A 6 12.79 18.16 -1.05
CA ILE A 6 11.74 17.49 -0.27
C ILE A 6 12.19 16.06 0.01
N ILE A 7 12.07 15.64 1.28
CA ILE A 7 12.35 14.29 1.72
C ILE A 7 11.02 13.53 1.84
N GLY A 8 10.76 12.67 0.86
CA GLY A 8 9.56 11.86 0.81
C GLY A 8 9.54 10.79 1.90
N SER A 9 8.35 10.23 2.15
CA SER A 9 8.18 9.14 3.11
C SER A 9 9.01 7.92 2.71
N GLY A 10 9.84 7.42 3.63
CA GLY A 10 10.75 6.31 3.37
C GLY A 10 12.06 6.71 2.70
N GLU A 11 12.32 8.01 2.54
CA GLU A 11 13.57 8.53 2.01
C GLU A 11 14.46 9.06 3.13
N ARG A 12 15.73 9.25 2.79
CA ARG A 12 16.71 9.90 3.64
C ARG A 12 17.71 10.65 2.79
N ARG A 13 18.22 11.75 3.33
CA ARG A 13 19.28 12.53 2.73
C ARG A 13 20.26 12.97 3.80
N LEU A 14 21.54 12.84 3.49
CA LEU A 14 22.62 13.42 4.28
C LEU A 14 23.52 14.22 3.35
N SER A 15 24.12 15.27 3.89
CA SER A 15 25.04 16.14 3.17
C SER A 15 25.99 16.82 4.15
N GLY A 16 27.16 17.19 3.63
CA GLY A 16 27.97 18.22 4.26
C GLY A 16 27.35 19.61 4.10
N LYS A 17 28.00 20.62 4.66
CA LYS A 17 27.55 22.01 4.60
C LYS A 17 27.38 22.52 3.17
N CYS A 18 26.16 22.92 2.83
CA CYS A 18 25.83 23.47 1.52
C CYS A 18 24.61 24.41 1.60
N ARG A 19 24.38 25.21 0.55
CA ARG A 19 23.24 26.15 0.49
C ARG A 19 21.95 25.44 0.07
N ARG A 20 21.53 24.45 0.86
CA ARG A 20 20.33 23.64 0.63
C ARG A 20 19.53 23.48 1.93
N VAL A 21 18.20 23.43 1.80
CA VAL A 21 17.29 23.11 2.90
C VAL A 21 16.58 21.80 2.58
N LEU A 22 16.64 20.85 3.51
CA LEU A 22 15.87 19.62 3.45
C LEU A 22 14.52 19.86 4.12
N GLU A 23 13.40 19.54 3.46
CA GLU A 23 12.06 19.74 3.99
C GLU A 23 11.28 18.41 4.01
N ALA A 24 10.59 18.12 5.10
CA ALA A 24 9.63 17.02 5.20
C ALA A 24 8.30 17.53 5.73
N PHE A 25 7.20 17.09 5.12
CA PHE A 25 5.85 17.36 5.57
C PHE A 25 5.32 16.15 6.33
N LEU A 26 4.90 16.36 7.57
CA LEU A 26 4.70 15.30 8.55
C LEU A 26 3.27 15.35 9.11
N GLY A 27 2.68 14.17 9.24
CA GLY A 27 1.39 13.92 9.87
C GLY A 27 1.54 12.75 10.84
N SER A 28 0.95 11.59 10.53
CA SER A 28 1.15 10.34 11.28
C SER A 28 2.54 9.72 11.10
N CYS A 29 3.24 10.05 10.01
CA CYS A 29 4.66 9.74 9.79
C CYS A 29 5.58 10.58 10.69
N VAL A 30 6.83 10.12 10.88
CA VAL A 30 7.81 10.77 11.77
C VAL A 30 9.06 11.16 11.00
N GLY A 31 9.45 12.43 11.07
CA GLY A 31 10.71 12.95 10.54
C GLY A 31 11.76 13.03 11.64
N VAL A 32 13.00 12.66 11.31
CA VAL A 32 14.15 12.81 12.19
C VAL A 32 15.28 13.50 11.45
N THR A 33 15.89 14.50 12.07
CA THR A 33 17.17 15.05 11.64
C THR A 33 18.25 14.66 12.62
N LEU A 34 19.46 14.43 12.10
CA LEU A 34 20.66 14.19 12.88
C LEU A 34 21.73 15.13 12.35
N CYS A 35 22.32 15.94 13.23
CA CYS A 35 23.31 16.94 12.86
C CYS A 35 24.53 16.88 13.77
N ASP A 36 25.71 16.98 13.17
CA ASP A 36 27.00 17.23 13.82
C ASP A 36 27.57 18.55 13.25
N PRO A 37 27.26 19.69 13.88
CA PRO A 37 27.71 21.00 13.41
C PRO A 37 29.24 21.16 13.43
N GLU A 38 29.95 20.43 14.31
CA GLU A 38 31.41 20.50 14.41
C GLU A 38 32.10 19.82 13.23
N ARG A 39 31.48 18.76 12.71
CA ARG A 39 31.92 18.07 11.48
C ARG A 39 31.26 18.62 10.21
N GLU A 40 30.43 19.64 10.35
CA GLU A 40 29.67 20.22 9.24
C GLU A 40 28.88 19.17 8.44
N LEU A 41 28.26 18.21 9.15
CA LEU A 41 27.49 17.11 8.58
C LEU A 41 26.10 17.04 9.19
N GLY A 42 25.11 16.71 8.36
CA GLY A 42 23.76 16.48 8.85
C GLY A 42 22.88 15.86 7.79
N GLY A 43 21.67 15.53 8.22
CA GLY A 43 20.68 14.97 7.31
C GLY A 43 19.31 14.83 7.93
N MET A 44 18.38 14.35 7.11
CA MET A 44 17.00 14.10 7.46
C MET A 44 16.59 12.71 6.94
N ILE A 45 15.79 12.01 7.73
CA ILE A 45 15.13 10.75 7.37
C ILE A 45 13.65 10.84 7.72
N HIS A 46 12.81 10.22 6.90
CA HIS A 46 11.36 10.27 7.04
C HIS A 46 10.80 8.86 7.18
N PHE A 47 10.37 8.51 8.39
CA PHE A 47 9.80 7.21 8.73
C PHE A 47 8.29 7.19 8.54
N LEU A 48 7.79 6.07 8.04
CA LEU A 48 6.36 5.82 7.89
C LEU A 48 5.82 4.94 9.03
N LEU A 49 6.63 3.98 9.49
CA LEU A 49 6.20 2.92 10.40
C LEU A 49 7.24 2.67 11.49
N PRO A 50 6.84 2.09 12.64
CA PRO A 50 7.77 1.80 13.73
C PRO A 50 8.75 0.69 13.35
N GLU A 51 8.25 -0.43 12.81
CA GLU A 51 9.04 -1.64 12.57
C GLU A 51 8.69 -2.31 11.24
N PRO A 52 9.65 -2.98 10.57
CA PRO A 52 9.36 -3.81 9.41
C PRO A 52 8.40 -4.92 9.76
N ILE A 53 7.36 -5.03 8.97
CA ILE A 53 6.31 -6.03 9.18
C ILE A 53 6.77 -7.42 8.66
N SER A 54 7.90 -7.49 7.94
CA SER A 54 8.56 -8.74 7.55
C SER A 54 10.07 -8.60 7.27
N PRO A 55 10.86 -9.70 7.28
CA PRO A 55 12.30 -9.68 7.04
C PRO A 55 12.70 -9.23 5.61
N THR A 56 11.87 -9.49 4.60
CA THR A 56 12.12 -9.05 3.21
C THR A 56 11.92 -7.55 3.03
N MET A 57 11.11 -6.90 3.87
CA MET A 57 10.93 -5.45 3.88
C MET A 57 12.11 -4.69 4.53
N SER A 58 13.06 -5.39 5.15
CA SER A 58 14.32 -4.81 5.64
C SER A 58 15.16 -4.16 4.52
N LEU A 59 14.92 -4.55 3.26
CA LEU A 59 15.51 -3.94 2.07
C LEU A 59 15.12 -2.45 1.91
N TYR A 60 14.01 -2.02 2.51
CA TYR A 60 13.53 -0.63 2.52
C TYR A 60 13.72 0.03 3.88
N ALA A 61 14.91 -0.15 4.47
CA ALA A 61 15.23 0.23 5.84
C ALA A 61 14.74 1.64 6.22
N SER A 62 14.89 2.64 5.34
CA SER A 62 14.52 4.04 5.58
C SER A 62 13.04 4.31 5.87
N ARG A 63 12.15 3.34 5.63
CA ARG A 63 10.71 3.45 5.93
C ARG A 63 10.36 3.16 7.38
N TYR A 64 11.19 2.39 8.07
CA TYR A 64 10.90 1.91 9.43
C TYR A 64 11.85 2.57 10.41
N ALA A 65 11.34 3.04 11.54
CA ALA A 65 12.19 3.62 12.58
C ALA A 65 13.23 2.59 13.06
N SER A 66 12.84 1.33 13.28
CA SER A 66 13.72 0.30 13.84
C SER A 66 14.87 -0.15 12.95
N THR A 67 14.75 -0.02 11.62
CA THR A 67 15.83 -0.37 10.69
C THR A 67 16.49 0.84 10.03
N GLY A 68 15.71 1.89 9.80
CA GLY A 68 16.14 3.06 9.05
C GLY A 68 16.99 4.00 9.89
N LEU A 69 16.63 4.20 11.15
CA LEU A 69 17.38 5.08 12.04
C LEU A 69 18.78 4.55 12.34
N PRO A 70 18.98 3.25 12.67
CA PRO A 70 20.33 2.71 12.83
C PRO A 70 21.18 2.84 11.55
N LYS A 71 20.61 2.49 10.39
CA LYS A 71 21.32 2.59 9.11
C LYS A 71 21.66 4.04 8.75
N PHE A 72 20.79 4.98 9.10
CA PHE A 72 21.02 6.40 8.87
C PHE A 72 22.12 6.96 9.76
N LEU A 73 22.15 6.55 11.02
CA LEU A 73 23.25 6.85 11.93
C LEU A 73 24.59 6.30 11.40
N ASP A 74 24.61 5.04 10.95
CA ASP A 74 25.81 4.41 10.38
C ASP A 74 26.32 5.14 9.14
N ASP A 75 25.44 5.70 8.31
CA ASP A 75 25.84 6.47 7.14
C ASP A 75 26.45 7.83 7.52
N LEU A 76 25.90 8.51 8.53
CA LEU A 76 26.47 9.76 9.04
C LEU A 76 27.84 9.54 9.67
N VAL A 77 28.00 8.48 10.47
CA VAL A 77 29.29 8.10 11.07
C VAL A 77 30.29 7.75 9.98
N ARG A 78 29.89 6.98 8.95
CA ARG A 78 30.75 6.69 7.80
C ARG A 78 31.12 7.94 6.99
N ALA A 79 30.26 8.93 6.95
CA ALA A 79 30.54 10.22 6.32
C ALA A 79 31.46 11.12 7.16
N GLY A 80 31.73 10.78 8.43
CA GLY A 80 32.68 11.47 9.29
C GLY A 80 32.08 12.14 10.54
N ALA A 81 30.78 12.01 10.78
CA ALA A 81 30.13 12.53 11.98
C ALA A 81 30.60 11.76 13.23
N ARG A 82 30.73 12.47 14.36
CA ARG A 82 30.98 11.86 15.66
C ARG A 82 29.66 11.68 16.38
N LYS A 83 29.38 10.44 16.81
CA LYS A 83 28.14 10.08 17.50
C LYS A 83 27.88 10.95 18.75
N GLU A 84 28.93 11.31 19.47
CA GLU A 84 28.93 12.17 20.66
C GLU A 84 28.43 13.60 20.37
N HIS A 85 28.66 14.08 19.15
CA HIS A 85 28.33 15.43 18.71
C HIS A 85 26.95 15.50 18.06
N LEU A 86 26.39 14.34 17.69
CA LEU A 86 25.09 14.29 17.04
C LEU A 86 24.00 14.85 17.95
N ARG A 87 23.14 15.65 17.36
CA ARG A 87 21.90 16.16 17.97
C ARG A 87 20.74 15.76 17.08
N ALA A 88 19.70 15.21 17.69
CA ALA A 88 18.48 14.82 17.00
C ALA A 88 17.41 15.91 17.11
N CYS A 89 16.60 16.06 16.07
CA CYS A 89 15.30 16.71 16.17
C CYS A 89 14.24 15.79 15.58
N VAL A 90 13.08 15.68 16.23
CA VAL A 90 12.03 14.71 15.89
C VAL A 90 10.70 15.44 15.74
N ALA A 91 9.93 15.12 14.70
CA ALA A 91 8.63 15.73 14.46
C ALA A 91 7.63 14.75 13.82
N GLY A 92 6.32 14.99 13.97
CA GLY A 92 5.26 14.22 13.33
C GLY A 92 4.54 13.26 14.30
N GLY A 93 4.15 12.07 13.85
CA GLY A 93 3.46 11.11 14.71
C GLY A 93 2.08 11.56 15.21
N ALA A 94 1.43 12.50 14.53
CA ALA A 94 0.12 13.03 14.88
C ALA A 94 -1.03 12.07 14.51
N LEU A 95 -2.11 12.10 15.31
CA LEU A 95 -3.39 11.51 14.96
C LEU A 95 -4.17 12.53 14.13
N VAL A 96 -4.07 12.49 12.80
CA VAL A 96 -4.67 13.54 11.96
C VAL A 96 -6.18 13.31 11.80
N GLY A 97 -7.02 14.20 12.37
CA GLY A 97 -8.49 14.22 12.18
C GLY A 97 -9.33 14.13 13.47
N GLU A 98 -10.65 13.88 13.32
CA GLU A 98 -11.53 13.56 14.46
C GLU A 98 -11.19 12.18 15.04
N VAL A 99 -10.69 12.17 16.27
CA VAL A 99 -10.14 11.00 16.96
C VAL A 99 -11.23 10.04 17.40
N SER A 100 -11.16 8.80 16.98
CA SER A 100 -11.98 7.72 17.53
C SER A 100 -11.24 6.96 18.63
N ALA A 101 -11.97 6.25 19.50
CA ALA A 101 -11.37 5.36 20.51
C ALA A 101 -10.47 4.27 19.91
N PHE A 102 -10.62 3.97 18.61
CA PHE A 102 -9.82 2.98 17.89
C PHE A 102 -8.49 3.56 17.37
N ASP A 103 -8.45 4.85 17.01
CA ASP A 103 -7.21 5.53 16.60
C ASP A 103 -6.21 5.64 17.77
N LEU A 104 -6.75 5.80 18.99
CA LEU A 104 -5.97 5.75 20.23
C LEU A 104 -5.37 4.37 20.52
N ASN A 105 -6.00 3.28 20.06
CA ASN A 105 -5.50 1.92 20.25
C ASN A 105 -4.38 1.54 19.25
N LEU A 106 -4.43 2.07 18.04
CA LEU A 106 -3.48 1.76 16.96
C LEU A 106 -2.25 2.66 16.95
N ASP A 107 -2.40 3.95 17.29
CA ASP A 107 -1.37 4.97 17.48
C ASP A 107 -0.04 4.71 16.76
N ILE A 108 -0.10 4.55 15.43
CA ILE A 108 1.08 4.19 14.62
C ILE A 108 2.13 5.32 14.70
N GLY A 109 1.68 6.56 14.73
CA GLY A 109 2.51 7.75 14.88
C GLY A 109 3.23 7.77 16.22
N GLY A 110 2.51 7.57 17.33
CA GLY A 110 3.09 7.48 18.66
C GLY A 110 4.02 6.26 18.82
N ARG A 111 3.67 5.10 18.26
CA ARG A 111 4.56 3.93 18.24
C ARG A 111 5.84 4.18 17.44
N THR A 112 5.75 4.87 16.31
CA THR A 112 6.93 5.26 15.51
C THR A 112 7.82 6.23 16.28
N SER A 113 7.23 7.24 16.93
CA SER A 113 7.93 8.16 17.83
C SER A 113 8.64 7.41 18.96
N ALA A 114 7.94 6.48 19.63
CA ALA A 114 8.49 5.70 20.72
C ALA A 114 9.70 4.84 20.29
N VAL A 115 9.65 4.23 19.10
CA VAL A 115 10.80 3.49 18.56
C VAL A 115 11.97 4.42 18.25
N VAL A 116 11.72 5.60 17.67
CA VAL A 116 12.76 6.61 17.43
C VAL A 116 13.41 7.03 18.74
N GLU A 117 12.62 7.40 19.75
CA GLU A 117 13.11 7.83 21.06
C GLU A 117 13.95 6.74 21.74
N ARG A 118 13.46 5.51 21.74
CA ARG A 118 14.17 4.35 22.28
C ARG A 118 15.54 4.19 21.63
N ILE A 119 15.60 4.21 20.30
CA ILE A 119 16.87 4.05 19.57
C ILE A 119 17.81 5.22 19.83
N LEU A 120 17.33 6.47 19.81
CA LEU A 120 18.18 7.63 20.11
C LEU A 120 18.75 7.56 21.53
N SER A 121 17.94 7.12 22.51
CA SER A 121 18.36 6.91 23.89
C SER A 121 19.40 5.79 24.02
N GLU A 122 19.15 4.62 23.41
CA GLU A 122 20.11 3.50 23.35
C GLU A 122 21.44 3.92 22.69
N GLN A 123 21.36 4.81 21.70
CA GLN A 123 22.52 5.38 21.03
C GLN A 123 23.10 6.61 21.74
N GLN A 124 22.57 7.03 22.89
CA GLN A 124 23.03 8.20 23.65
C GLN A 124 23.08 9.51 22.83
N ILE A 125 22.17 9.66 21.86
CA ILE A 125 22.04 10.87 21.04
C ILE A 125 20.95 11.75 21.66
N PRO A 126 21.29 12.96 22.15
CA PRO A 126 20.31 13.83 22.77
C PRO A 126 19.36 14.43 21.71
N ILE A 127 18.08 14.51 22.08
CA ILE A 127 17.03 15.15 21.28
C ILE A 127 17.00 16.64 21.64
N ALA A 128 17.41 17.51 20.71
CA ALA A 128 17.45 18.95 20.89
C ALA A 128 16.06 19.60 20.80
N ARG A 129 15.16 19.03 20.01
CA ARG A 129 13.76 19.44 19.90
C ARG A 129 12.89 18.26 19.46
N MET A 130 11.69 18.19 20.01
CA MET A 130 10.72 17.14 19.71
C MET A 130 9.32 17.73 19.64
N GLU A 131 8.63 17.55 18.52
CA GLU A 131 7.21 17.91 18.37
C GLU A 131 6.46 16.75 17.73
N THR A 132 6.07 15.80 18.57
CA THR A 132 5.34 14.61 18.16
C THR A 132 3.95 14.50 18.77
N GLY A 133 3.06 13.75 18.12
CA GLY A 133 1.68 13.56 18.56
C GLY A 133 0.77 14.73 18.17
N GLY A 134 -0.36 14.85 18.89
CA GLY A 134 -1.38 15.86 18.60
C GLY A 134 -2.22 15.56 17.35
N PHE A 135 -2.92 16.58 16.84
CA PHE A 135 -3.92 16.43 15.76
C PHE A 135 -3.62 17.25 14.50
N PHE A 136 -2.43 17.83 14.42
CA PHE A 136 -2.03 18.77 13.36
C PHE A 136 -0.83 18.25 12.57
N THR A 137 -0.69 18.74 11.33
CA THR A 137 0.47 18.43 10.49
C THR A 137 1.53 19.52 10.62
N CYS A 138 2.81 19.15 10.52
CA CYS A 138 3.93 20.07 10.59
C CYS A 138 4.89 19.91 9.41
N LYS A 139 5.64 20.97 9.10
CA LYS A 139 6.75 20.96 8.16
C LYS A 139 8.02 21.04 8.99
N MET A 140 8.86 20.03 8.84
CA MET A 140 10.20 19.99 9.41
C MET A 140 11.20 20.44 8.34
N SER A 141 12.07 21.38 8.67
CA SER A 141 13.10 21.90 7.76
C SER A 141 14.47 21.82 8.41
N LEU A 142 15.49 21.38 7.67
CA LEU A 142 16.90 21.41 8.07
C LEU A 142 17.69 22.26 7.07
N ASP A 143 18.23 23.38 7.54
CA ASP A 143 19.14 24.22 6.75
C ASP A 143 20.57 23.68 6.84
N LEU A 144 21.09 23.11 5.76
CA LEU A 144 22.44 22.52 5.71
C LEU A 144 23.56 23.58 5.72
N SER A 145 23.24 24.87 5.64
CA SER A 145 24.27 25.93 5.73
C SER A 145 24.68 26.23 7.18
N ASN A 146 23.80 25.92 8.13
CA ASN A 146 23.97 26.22 9.55
C ASN A 146 23.48 25.11 10.50
N PHE A 147 22.97 24.01 9.96
CA PHE A 147 22.42 22.84 10.68
C PHE A 147 21.26 23.17 11.63
N LYS A 148 20.58 24.30 11.40
CA LYS A 148 19.40 24.67 12.19
C LYS A 148 18.18 23.92 11.68
N THR A 149 17.46 23.31 12.61
CA THR A 149 16.18 22.65 12.32
C THR A 149 15.01 23.53 12.77
N SER A 150 14.00 23.71 11.92
CA SER A 150 12.71 24.31 12.28
C SER A 150 11.58 23.30 12.11
N ILE A 151 10.57 23.42 12.98
CA ILE A 151 9.29 22.72 12.87
C ILE A 151 8.22 23.81 12.92
N GLU A 152 7.39 23.84 11.89
CA GLU A 152 6.35 24.83 11.69
C GLU A 152 5.02 24.11 11.44
N PRO A 153 3.89 24.53 12.05
CA PRO A 153 2.58 24.01 11.68
C PRO A 153 2.32 24.28 10.20
N VAL A 154 1.77 23.30 9.48
CA VAL A 154 1.41 23.53 8.07
C VAL A 154 -0.01 24.03 7.99
N MET A 155 -0.19 25.24 7.45
CA MET A 155 -1.51 25.80 7.14
C MET A 155 -1.90 25.47 5.69
N ASP A 156 -3.20 25.54 5.36
CA ASP A 156 -3.72 25.21 4.01
C ASP A 156 -3.00 25.96 2.87
N GLN A 157 -2.48 27.16 3.12
CA GLN A 157 -1.77 27.98 2.14
C GLN A 157 -0.35 27.49 1.80
N ASP A 158 0.30 26.73 2.70
CA ASP A 158 1.65 26.18 2.46
C ASP A 158 1.58 24.97 1.49
N PHE A 159 0.45 24.27 1.46
CA PHE A 159 0.17 23.21 0.49
C PHE A 159 -0.10 23.77 -0.91
N ALA A 160 -0.83 24.90 -1.02
CA ALA A 160 -1.06 25.60 -2.28
C ALA A 160 0.25 26.08 -2.97
N ARG A 161 1.35 26.24 -2.23
CA ARG A 161 2.67 26.57 -2.79
C ARG A 161 3.47 25.36 -3.28
N ALA A 162 3.19 24.16 -2.74
CA ALA A 162 3.75 22.88 -3.20
C ALA A 162 2.98 22.31 -4.40
N GLU A 163 1.68 22.59 -4.48
CA GLU A 163 0.80 22.31 -5.62
C GLU A 163 1.00 23.32 -6.75
N ARG A 164 2.14 23.30 -7.45
CA ARG A 164 2.39 24.27 -8.55
C ARG A 164 1.64 23.99 -9.86
N THR A 165 0.87 22.90 -9.95
CA THR A 165 -0.01 22.65 -11.09
C THR A 165 -1.26 21.97 -10.57
N GLU A 166 -2.39 22.67 -10.62
CA GLU A 166 -3.69 22.00 -10.62
C GLU A 166 -3.66 20.99 -11.76
N PRO A 167 -3.77 19.67 -11.51
CA PRO A 167 -3.85 18.74 -12.59
C PRO A 167 -5.17 19.00 -13.32
N ARG A 168 -5.04 19.11 -14.63
CA ARG A 168 -6.16 19.04 -15.55
C ARG A 168 -6.92 17.73 -15.33
N PRO A 169 -8.24 17.70 -15.63
CA PRO A 169 -9.00 16.47 -15.67
C PRO A 169 -8.36 15.41 -16.58
N PHE A 170 -8.60 14.14 -16.26
CA PHE A 170 -8.25 12.99 -17.07
C PHE A 170 -9.09 13.03 -18.34
N GLU A 171 -8.40 13.17 -19.48
CA GLU A 171 -9.03 13.20 -20.79
C GLU A 171 -8.90 11.82 -21.42
N LEU A 172 -10.02 11.10 -21.50
CA LEU A 172 -10.08 9.71 -21.94
C LEU A 172 -9.29 9.45 -23.24
N ASP A 173 -9.54 10.25 -24.27
CA ASP A 173 -8.96 10.05 -25.61
C ASP A 173 -7.45 10.29 -25.65
N ARG A 174 -6.93 11.10 -24.72
CA ARG A 174 -5.53 11.47 -24.66
C ARG A 174 -4.73 10.61 -23.69
N ASP A 175 -5.28 10.42 -22.49
CA ASP A 175 -4.54 9.87 -21.36
C ASP A 175 -4.66 8.35 -21.29
N PHE A 176 -5.78 7.77 -21.72
CA PHE A 176 -5.97 6.32 -21.69
C PHE A 176 -5.00 5.57 -22.62
N PRO A 177 -4.75 5.99 -23.88
CA PRO A 177 -3.74 5.35 -24.71
C PRO A 177 -2.33 5.41 -24.10
N ASP A 178 -1.97 6.53 -23.49
CA ASP A 178 -0.67 6.74 -22.85
C ASP A 178 -0.51 5.85 -21.62
N LEU A 179 -1.54 5.80 -20.77
CA LEU A 179 -1.60 4.92 -19.61
C LEU A 179 -1.43 3.44 -20.01
N MET A 180 -2.15 2.98 -21.04
CA MET A 180 -2.08 1.60 -21.53
C MET A 180 -0.68 1.25 -22.07
N ARG A 181 0.04 2.23 -22.66
CA ARG A 181 1.44 2.03 -23.07
C ARG A 181 2.38 1.83 -21.88
N HIS A 182 2.16 2.55 -20.78
CA HIS A 182 3.00 2.49 -19.59
C HIS A 182 2.74 1.28 -18.69
N LEU A 183 1.47 0.85 -18.56
CA LEU A 183 1.11 -0.33 -17.77
C LEU A 183 1.75 -1.62 -18.29
N LYS A 184 2.14 -1.65 -19.59
CA LYS A 184 2.52 -2.84 -20.36
C LYS A 184 1.36 -3.85 -20.46
N PRO A 185 1.17 -4.54 -21.60
CA PRO A 185 0.10 -5.52 -21.72
C PRO A 185 0.27 -6.67 -20.73
N ILE A 186 -0.84 -7.13 -20.15
CA ILE A 186 -0.86 -8.38 -19.40
C ILE A 186 -0.48 -9.54 -20.35
N PRO A 187 0.38 -10.49 -19.93
CA PRO A 187 0.77 -11.61 -20.78
C PRO A 187 -0.45 -12.42 -21.25
N GLN A 188 -0.48 -12.84 -22.53
CA GLN A 188 -1.61 -13.61 -23.10
C GLN A 188 -1.87 -14.92 -22.35
N VAL A 189 -0.82 -15.53 -21.80
CA VAL A 189 -0.92 -16.71 -20.93
C VAL A 189 -1.72 -16.38 -19.66
N ALA A 190 -1.53 -15.20 -19.06
CA ALA A 190 -2.28 -14.77 -17.89
C ALA A 190 -3.77 -14.60 -18.21
N LEU A 191 -4.09 -13.97 -19.34
CA LEU A 191 -5.47 -13.76 -19.79
C LEU A 191 -6.19 -15.08 -20.03
N LYS A 192 -5.51 -16.01 -20.70
CA LYS A 192 -6.03 -17.36 -20.91
C LYS A 192 -6.34 -18.04 -19.57
N ILE A 193 -5.45 -17.90 -18.59
CA ILE A 193 -5.63 -18.46 -17.24
C ILE A 193 -6.78 -17.78 -16.50
N LEU A 194 -6.93 -16.45 -16.57
CA LEU A 194 -8.07 -15.75 -15.97
C LEU A 194 -9.41 -16.22 -16.53
N ARG A 195 -9.50 -16.44 -17.85
CA ARG A 195 -10.68 -17.02 -18.50
C ARG A 195 -10.93 -18.47 -18.09
N MET A 196 -9.87 -19.25 -17.94
CA MET A 196 -9.95 -20.63 -17.45
C MET A 196 -10.42 -20.70 -15.99
N ILE A 197 -10.04 -19.73 -15.14
CA ILE A 197 -10.54 -19.63 -13.76
C ILE A 197 -12.02 -19.27 -13.75
N ASP A 198 -12.47 -18.38 -14.63
CA ASP A 198 -13.88 -18.02 -14.74
C ASP A 198 -14.76 -19.19 -15.24
N ASP A 199 -14.25 -19.96 -16.21
CA ASP A 199 -14.93 -21.15 -16.71
C ASP A 199 -15.10 -22.22 -15.61
N GLN A 200 -16.31 -22.76 -15.46
CA GLN A 200 -16.65 -23.76 -14.45
C GLN A 200 -16.19 -25.17 -14.83
N ASN A 201 -15.78 -25.39 -16.08
CA ASN A 201 -15.40 -26.71 -16.60
C ASN A 201 -13.89 -26.91 -16.77
N CYS A 202 -13.07 -25.90 -16.47
CA CYS A 202 -11.64 -25.99 -16.67
C CYS A 202 -10.98 -26.93 -15.65
N ARG A 203 -10.10 -27.82 -16.11
CA ARG A 203 -9.25 -28.61 -15.21
C ARG A 203 -8.03 -27.79 -14.83
N PHE A 204 -7.65 -27.87 -13.56
CA PHE A 204 -6.48 -27.14 -13.06
C PHE A 204 -5.14 -27.64 -13.64
N ALA A 205 -5.09 -28.90 -14.08
CA ALA A 205 -3.97 -29.42 -14.85
C ALA A 205 -3.75 -28.64 -16.16
N ASP A 206 -4.81 -28.21 -16.83
CA ASP A 206 -4.73 -27.45 -18.07
C ASP A 206 -4.11 -26.07 -17.82
N ILE A 207 -4.43 -25.45 -16.67
CA ILE A 207 -3.82 -24.18 -16.22
C ILE A 207 -2.33 -24.36 -15.96
N ALA A 208 -1.94 -25.44 -15.27
CA ALA A 208 -0.54 -25.76 -15.03
C ALA A 208 0.23 -25.97 -16.34
N ASP A 209 -0.38 -26.62 -17.34
CA ASP A 209 0.20 -26.79 -18.67
C ASP A 209 0.41 -25.47 -19.41
N GLN A 210 -0.49 -24.49 -19.25
CA GLN A 210 -0.28 -23.16 -19.81
C GLN A 210 0.90 -22.43 -19.17
N VAL A 211 1.07 -22.54 -17.85
CA VAL A 211 2.16 -21.86 -17.13
C VAL A 211 3.53 -22.41 -17.53
N LYS A 212 3.64 -23.73 -17.72
CA LYS A 212 4.88 -24.38 -18.13
C LYS A 212 5.41 -23.92 -19.48
N GLN A 213 4.54 -23.40 -20.35
CA GLN A 213 4.94 -22.88 -21.66
C GLN A 213 5.69 -21.54 -21.54
N ASP A 214 5.62 -20.88 -20.39
CA ASP A 214 6.30 -19.61 -20.15
C ASP A 214 7.31 -19.73 -19.01
N GLN A 215 8.59 -19.58 -19.37
CA GLN A 215 9.72 -19.71 -18.47
C GLN A 215 9.76 -18.60 -17.41
N THR A 216 9.30 -17.39 -17.73
CA THR A 216 9.32 -16.25 -16.81
C THR A 216 8.26 -16.42 -15.73
N ILE A 217 7.05 -16.79 -16.13
CA ILE A 217 5.94 -17.04 -15.21
C ILE A 217 6.26 -18.25 -14.34
N SER A 218 6.76 -19.34 -14.95
CA SER A 218 7.16 -20.54 -14.22
C SER A 218 8.20 -20.22 -13.14
N ALA A 219 9.24 -19.44 -13.47
CA ALA A 219 10.27 -19.04 -12.50
C ALA A 219 9.68 -18.22 -11.33
N LYS A 220 8.77 -17.28 -11.62
CA LYS A 220 8.10 -16.48 -10.58
C LYS A 220 7.18 -17.32 -9.70
N VAL A 221 6.40 -18.21 -10.31
CA VAL A 221 5.53 -19.13 -9.57
C VAL A 221 6.36 -20.00 -8.64
N LEU A 222 7.47 -20.57 -9.12
CA LEU A 222 8.39 -21.32 -8.27
C LEU A 222 9.01 -20.46 -7.16
N HIS A 223 9.41 -19.22 -7.47
CA HIS A 223 9.92 -18.29 -6.46
C HIS A 223 8.88 -18.03 -5.35
N ILE A 224 7.63 -17.80 -5.75
CA ILE A 224 6.51 -17.60 -4.82
C ILE A 224 6.22 -18.89 -4.04
N CYS A 225 6.16 -20.06 -4.68
CA CYS A 225 5.96 -21.35 -4.03
C CYS A 225 7.01 -21.67 -2.97
N ASN A 226 8.25 -21.21 -3.16
CA ASN A 226 9.38 -21.44 -2.25
C ASN A 226 9.60 -20.28 -1.27
N SER A 227 8.80 -19.22 -1.36
CA SER A 227 8.86 -18.16 -0.36
C SER A 227 8.45 -18.74 1.00
N THR A 228 8.88 -18.08 2.07
CA THR A 228 8.50 -18.46 3.45
C THR A 228 6.99 -18.56 3.63
N PHE A 229 6.24 -17.84 2.80
CA PHE A 229 4.79 -17.70 2.86
C PHE A 229 4.03 -18.93 2.38
N PHE A 230 4.50 -19.54 1.30
CA PHE A 230 3.81 -20.64 0.63
C PHE A 230 4.55 -21.97 0.74
N GLY A 231 5.87 -21.92 0.90
CA GLY A 231 6.74 -23.07 1.04
C GLY A 231 6.78 -23.51 2.51
N ARG A 232 5.86 -24.40 2.90
CA ARG A 232 5.81 -25.07 4.23
C ARG A 232 7.04 -25.97 4.51
N GLY A 233 8.26 -25.44 4.37
CA GLY A 233 9.52 -26.16 4.49
C GLY A 233 9.83 -27.16 3.37
N ARG A 234 9.02 -27.21 2.30
CA ARG A 234 9.20 -28.14 1.17
C ARG A 234 9.69 -27.39 -0.05
N LYS A 235 10.88 -27.76 -0.54
CA LYS A 235 11.44 -27.22 -1.79
C LYS A 235 10.60 -27.69 -2.98
N VAL A 236 10.14 -26.74 -3.79
CA VAL A 236 9.36 -26.95 -5.02
C VAL A 236 10.21 -26.50 -6.19
N ASP A 237 10.61 -27.43 -7.07
CA ASP A 237 11.53 -27.17 -8.19
C ASP A 237 10.87 -27.29 -9.56
N SER A 238 9.61 -27.72 -9.64
CA SER A 238 8.81 -27.76 -10.87
C SER A 238 7.34 -27.42 -10.62
N ILE A 239 6.62 -27.07 -11.69
CA ILE A 239 5.18 -26.75 -11.62
C ILE A 239 4.37 -28.01 -11.30
N GLU A 240 4.78 -29.18 -11.79
CA GLU A 240 4.21 -30.47 -11.42
C GLU A 240 4.40 -30.78 -9.94
N ARG A 241 5.59 -30.46 -9.41
CA ARG A 241 5.87 -30.62 -7.97
C ARG A 241 5.03 -29.63 -7.17
N ALA A 242 4.87 -28.40 -7.65
CA ALA A 242 3.99 -27.41 -7.04
C ALA A 242 2.55 -27.89 -6.99
N LEU A 243 2.04 -28.43 -8.11
CA LEU A 243 0.71 -29.02 -8.22
C LEU A 243 0.50 -30.14 -7.19
N THR A 244 1.49 -31.03 -7.06
CA THR A 244 1.43 -32.19 -6.14
C THR A 244 1.52 -31.78 -4.67
N VAL A 245 2.40 -30.83 -4.34
CA VAL A 245 2.73 -30.46 -2.96
C VAL A 245 1.75 -29.42 -2.40
N LEU A 246 1.32 -28.48 -3.23
CA LEU A 246 0.49 -27.33 -2.84
C LEU A 246 -0.98 -27.56 -3.18
N GLY A 247 -1.25 -28.40 -4.18
CA GLY A 247 -2.58 -28.63 -4.72
C GLY A 247 -2.95 -27.60 -5.79
N GLU A 248 -3.85 -28.02 -6.68
CA GLU A 248 -4.42 -27.25 -7.80
C GLU A 248 -4.85 -25.82 -7.42
N ARG A 249 -5.59 -25.70 -6.32
CA ARG A 249 -6.16 -24.43 -5.87
C ARG A 249 -5.11 -23.42 -5.40
N ASN A 250 -4.03 -23.88 -4.77
CA ASN A 250 -2.97 -22.98 -4.32
C ASN A 250 -2.03 -22.59 -5.45
N LEU A 251 -1.79 -23.51 -6.39
CA LEU A 251 -1.00 -23.22 -7.58
C LEU A 251 -1.59 -22.04 -8.38
N ILE A 252 -2.90 -22.00 -8.59
CA ILE A 252 -3.55 -20.85 -9.26
C ILE A 252 -3.27 -19.54 -8.55
N LYS A 253 -3.36 -19.51 -7.23
CA LYS A 253 -3.12 -18.28 -6.47
C LYS A 253 -1.72 -17.75 -6.73
N PHE A 254 -0.73 -18.63 -6.76
CA PHE A 254 0.66 -18.24 -7.01
C PHE A 254 0.86 -17.78 -8.44
N ILE A 255 0.15 -18.40 -9.38
CA ILE A 255 0.14 -17.99 -10.78
C ILE A 255 -0.44 -16.57 -10.92
N VAL A 256 -1.66 -16.34 -10.40
CA VAL A 256 -2.33 -15.02 -10.48
C VAL A 256 -1.52 -13.96 -9.73
N SER A 257 -1.00 -14.26 -8.55
CA SER A 257 -0.14 -13.35 -7.79
C SER A 257 1.18 -13.05 -8.50
N ALA A 258 1.84 -14.04 -9.13
CA ALA A 258 3.05 -13.84 -9.92
C ALA A 258 2.86 -12.89 -11.11
N PHE A 259 1.66 -12.94 -11.72
CA PHE A 259 1.30 -12.03 -12.79
C PHE A 259 1.12 -10.60 -12.29
N LEU A 260 0.32 -10.45 -11.23
CA LEU A 260 -0.13 -9.15 -10.76
C LEU A 260 0.89 -8.44 -9.89
N GLU A 261 1.86 -9.16 -9.29
CA GLU A 261 2.95 -8.60 -8.49
C GLU A 261 3.64 -7.44 -9.21
N ARG A 262 4.02 -7.60 -10.49
CA ARG A 262 4.72 -6.54 -11.23
C ARG A 262 3.89 -5.26 -11.35
N PHE A 263 2.60 -5.40 -11.58
CA PHE A 263 1.70 -4.27 -11.79
C PHE A 263 1.39 -3.59 -10.46
N LEU A 264 1.02 -4.37 -9.45
CA LEU A 264 0.63 -3.90 -8.12
C LEU A 264 1.82 -3.38 -7.27
N PHE A 265 3.06 -3.82 -7.52
CA PHE A 265 4.27 -3.29 -6.86
C PHE A 265 4.83 -2.01 -7.50
N SER A 266 4.45 -1.70 -8.74
CA SER A 266 4.98 -0.54 -9.49
C SER A 266 4.17 0.72 -9.21
N THR A 267 4.13 1.14 -7.94
CA THR A 267 3.46 2.37 -7.51
C THR A 267 4.48 3.49 -7.29
N ALA A 268 4.18 4.66 -7.83
CA ALA A 268 4.92 5.91 -7.67
C ALA A 268 4.51 6.67 -6.38
N GLY A 269 3.46 6.22 -5.67
CA GLY A 269 3.19 6.61 -4.29
C GLY A 269 2.08 7.66 -4.09
N GLY A 270 1.09 7.71 -4.98
CA GLY A 270 -0.09 8.60 -4.89
C GLY A 270 -1.29 8.03 -4.13
N TYR A 271 -1.53 6.72 -4.20
CA TYR A 271 -2.63 6.00 -3.51
C TYR A 271 -2.15 5.05 -2.40
N SER A 272 -0.84 4.78 -2.37
CA SER A 272 -0.29 3.81 -1.44
C SER A 272 0.30 4.51 -0.22
N ILE A 273 -0.21 4.19 0.97
CA ILE A 273 0.36 4.66 2.24
C ILE A 273 1.83 4.20 2.35
N CYS A 274 2.12 2.99 1.85
CA CYS A 274 3.46 2.39 1.75
C CYS A 274 3.69 1.76 0.36
N LYS A 275 4.94 1.55 -0.08
CA LYS A 275 5.23 0.88 -1.36
C LYS A 275 4.75 -0.57 -1.29
N GLY A 276 3.92 -0.96 -2.27
CA GLY A 276 3.24 -2.25 -2.27
C GLY A 276 2.01 -2.30 -1.35
N GLY A 277 1.58 -1.19 -0.72
CA GLY A 277 0.38 -1.16 0.11
C GLY A 277 -0.87 -1.60 -0.67
N LEU A 278 -1.02 -1.14 -1.91
CA LEU A 278 -2.09 -1.59 -2.81
C LEU A 278 -1.98 -3.09 -3.12
N TYR A 279 -0.76 -3.63 -3.27
CA TYR A 279 -0.56 -5.07 -3.45
C TYR A 279 -0.97 -5.87 -2.22
N TYR A 280 -0.56 -5.43 -1.03
CA TYR A 280 -0.90 -6.12 0.22
C TYR A 280 -2.39 -6.03 0.54
N HIS A 281 -3.03 -4.89 0.27
CA HIS A 281 -4.48 -4.73 0.35
C HIS A 281 -5.17 -5.73 -0.57
N ALA A 282 -4.84 -5.69 -1.87
CA ALA A 282 -5.42 -6.60 -2.86
C ALA A 282 -5.20 -8.08 -2.50
N LEU A 283 -4.01 -8.44 -2.01
CA LEU A 283 -3.69 -9.80 -1.59
C LEU A 283 -4.48 -10.24 -0.35
N ALA A 284 -4.62 -9.37 0.64
CA ALA A 284 -5.37 -9.67 1.85
C ALA A 284 -6.88 -9.74 1.56
N THR A 285 -7.41 -8.81 0.74
CA THR A 285 -8.79 -8.84 0.23
C THR A 285 -9.05 -10.12 -0.58
N ALA A 286 -8.10 -10.57 -1.40
CA ALA A 286 -8.18 -11.84 -2.13
C ALA A 286 -8.31 -13.05 -1.19
N GLN A 287 -7.47 -13.13 -0.16
CA GLN A 287 -7.50 -14.24 0.81
C GLN A 287 -8.79 -14.24 1.62
N LEU A 288 -9.21 -13.06 2.08
CA LEU A 288 -10.44 -12.92 2.84
C LEU A 288 -11.66 -13.24 1.96
N GLY A 289 -11.68 -12.77 0.72
CA GLY A 289 -12.71 -13.12 -0.26
C GLY A 289 -12.79 -14.63 -0.50
N GLU A 290 -11.67 -15.30 -0.76
CA GLU A 290 -11.64 -16.77 -0.88
C GLU A 290 -12.25 -17.45 0.35
N ARG A 291 -11.89 -16.97 1.55
CA ARG A 291 -12.35 -17.55 2.80
C ARG A 291 -13.85 -17.35 2.99
N LEU A 292 -14.34 -16.14 2.77
CA LEU A 292 -15.77 -15.84 2.76
C LEU A 292 -16.52 -16.74 1.76
N ALA A 293 -15.94 -16.99 0.58
CA ALA A 293 -16.54 -17.87 -0.42
C ALA A 293 -16.64 -19.32 0.07
N ARG A 294 -15.62 -19.82 0.79
CA ARG A 294 -15.67 -21.15 1.42
C ARG A 294 -16.70 -21.24 2.54
N LEU A 295 -16.83 -20.19 3.36
CA LEU A 295 -17.72 -20.18 4.51
C LEU A 295 -19.19 -20.05 4.13
N THR A 296 -19.47 -19.32 3.06
CA THR A 296 -20.84 -19.00 2.60
C THR A 296 -21.32 -19.91 1.47
N GLY A 297 -20.41 -20.42 0.64
CA GLY A 297 -20.74 -21.20 -0.55
C GLY A 297 -21.40 -20.39 -1.68
N VAL A 298 -21.51 -19.07 -1.56
CA VAL A 298 -22.24 -18.22 -2.53
C VAL A 298 -21.45 -17.92 -3.81
N SER A 299 -20.14 -18.19 -3.81
CA SER A 299 -19.28 -18.07 -4.98
C SER A 299 -18.10 -19.05 -4.91
N ARG A 300 -17.43 -19.24 -6.05
CA ARG A 300 -16.24 -20.10 -6.17
C ARG A 300 -15.04 -19.45 -5.46
N PRO A 301 -14.33 -20.17 -4.57
CA PRO A 301 -13.21 -19.60 -3.82
C PRO A 301 -12.06 -19.05 -4.69
N ASP A 302 -11.72 -19.73 -5.77
CA ASP A 302 -10.69 -19.35 -6.73
C ASP A 302 -11.06 -18.08 -7.52
N LEU A 303 -12.34 -17.94 -7.88
CA LEU A 303 -12.86 -16.74 -8.54
C LEU A 303 -12.90 -15.55 -7.55
N ALA A 304 -13.30 -15.79 -6.30
CA ALA A 304 -13.27 -14.79 -5.23
C ALA A 304 -11.84 -14.32 -4.92
N TYR A 305 -10.87 -15.23 -4.84
CA TYR A 305 -9.46 -14.85 -4.70
C TYR A 305 -9.01 -13.92 -5.83
N THR A 306 -9.30 -14.32 -7.07
CA THR A 306 -8.90 -13.56 -8.26
C THR A 306 -9.58 -12.18 -8.32
N GLY A 307 -10.88 -12.12 -7.99
CA GLY A 307 -11.63 -10.87 -7.91
C GLY A 307 -11.09 -9.92 -6.84
N GLY A 308 -10.79 -10.42 -5.64
CA GLY A 308 -10.20 -9.61 -4.57
C GLY A 308 -8.80 -9.10 -4.91
N LEU A 309 -8.02 -9.85 -5.69
CA LEU A 309 -6.69 -9.39 -6.10
C LEU A 309 -6.73 -8.32 -7.21
N LEU A 310 -7.82 -8.27 -7.99
CA LEU A 310 -7.98 -7.37 -9.13
C LEU A 310 -8.86 -6.15 -8.84
N HIS A 311 -9.66 -6.15 -7.77
CA HIS A 311 -10.71 -5.15 -7.56
C HIS A 311 -10.22 -3.70 -7.68
N ASP A 312 -9.01 -3.42 -7.19
CA ASP A 312 -8.38 -2.11 -7.17
C ASP A 312 -7.33 -1.87 -8.27
N ILE A 313 -7.34 -2.64 -9.34
CA ILE A 313 -6.36 -2.48 -10.43
C ILE A 313 -6.38 -1.07 -11.03
N GLY A 314 -7.51 -0.36 -10.98
CA GLY A 314 -7.63 1.03 -11.39
C GLY A 314 -6.82 2.00 -10.53
N LYS A 315 -6.64 1.73 -9.23
CA LYS A 315 -5.80 2.55 -8.34
C LYS A 315 -4.34 2.48 -8.73
N VAL A 316 -3.85 1.33 -9.18
CA VAL A 316 -2.48 1.19 -9.72
C VAL A 316 -2.27 2.09 -10.94
N ALA A 317 -3.28 2.16 -11.80
CA ALA A 317 -3.23 2.98 -13.00
C ALA A 317 -3.32 4.47 -12.67
N LEU A 318 -4.23 4.86 -11.77
CA LEU A 318 -4.34 6.24 -11.28
C LEU A 318 -3.12 6.66 -10.48
N ASP A 319 -2.44 5.77 -9.77
CA ASP A 319 -1.23 6.06 -8.99
C ASP A 319 -0.11 6.62 -9.87
N GLN A 320 0.04 6.11 -11.10
CA GLN A 320 1.00 6.64 -12.07
C GLN A 320 0.66 8.08 -12.51
N PHE A 321 -0.63 8.41 -12.58
CA PHE A 321 -1.10 9.74 -12.93
C PHE A 321 -1.02 10.71 -11.74
N VAL A 322 -1.42 10.26 -10.55
CA VAL A 322 -1.53 11.06 -9.33
C VAL A 322 -0.16 11.33 -8.69
N ALA A 323 0.74 10.34 -8.63
CA ALA A 323 2.05 10.53 -8.00
C ALA A 323 2.90 11.60 -8.71
N ALA A 324 2.70 11.80 -10.01
CA ALA A 324 3.41 12.80 -10.79
C ALA A 324 2.93 14.25 -10.53
N SER A 325 1.69 14.44 -10.07
CA SER A 325 1.06 15.77 -9.99
C SER A 325 0.47 16.14 -8.62
N ARG A 326 0.20 15.18 -7.74
CA ARG A 326 -0.42 15.39 -6.42
C ARG A 326 0.11 14.39 -5.37
N PRO A 327 1.32 14.60 -4.81
CA PRO A 327 1.90 13.71 -3.80
C PRO A 327 1.11 13.63 -2.47
N LEU A 328 0.03 14.41 -2.32
CA LEU A 328 -0.84 14.45 -1.14
C LEU A 328 -2.34 14.22 -1.46
N PHE A 329 -2.66 13.66 -2.63
CA PHE A 329 -4.03 13.33 -3.08
C PHE A 329 -4.87 12.64 -1.98
N TYR A 330 -4.24 11.73 -1.25
CA TYR A 330 -4.81 10.99 -0.14
C TYR A 330 -5.34 11.85 1.03
N ARG A 331 -4.80 13.06 1.21
CA ARG A 331 -5.20 13.95 2.30
C ARG A 331 -6.61 14.48 2.11
N GLN A 332 -7.10 14.67 0.87
CA GLN A 332 -8.48 15.14 0.66
C GLN A 332 -9.51 14.04 0.98
N VAL A 333 -9.20 12.78 0.64
CA VAL A 333 -9.99 11.60 1.02
C VAL A 333 -10.10 11.49 2.54
N ILE A 334 -8.96 11.61 3.25
CA ILE A 334 -8.91 11.47 4.71
C ILE A 334 -9.50 12.69 5.45
N SER A 335 -9.21 13.92 5.02
CA SER A 335 -9.57 15.13 5.77
C SER A 335 -11.03 15.56 5.59
N ARG A 336 -11.68 15.22 4.47
CA ARG A 336 -13.06 15.65 4.17
C ARG A 336 -14.13 14.57 4.40
N ARG A 337 -13.76 13.37 4.88
CA ARG A 337 -14.68 12.22 5.07
C ARG A 337 -15.47 11.86 3.80
N ARG A 338 -14.82 11.91 2.64
CA ARG A 338 -15.44 11.57 1.36
C ARG A 338 -14.90 10.23 0.85
N SER A 339 -15.71 9.51 0.08
CA SER A 339 -15.24 8.28 -0.57
C SER A 339 -14.13 8.61 -1.57
N ALA A 340 -13.20 7.68 -1.81
CA ALA A 340 -12.16 7.92 -2.82
C ALA A 340 -12.78 8.15 -4.20
N VAL A 341 -13.82 7.39 -4.55
CA VAL A 341 -14.58 7.56 -5.80
C VAL A 341 -15.06 9.00 -5.99
N GLU A 342 -15.61 9.65 -4.96
CA GLU A 342 -16.03 11.05 -5.07
C GLU A 342 -14.86 12.00 -5.28
N VAL A 343 -13.76 11.77 -4.56
CA VAL A 343 -12.56 12.61 -4.66
C VAL A 343 -11.92 12.43 -6.04
N GLU A 344 -11.79 11.21 -6.53
CA GLU A 344 -11.29 10.90 -7.88
C GLU A 344 -12.16 11.56 -8.96
N GLN A 345 -13.49 11.46 -8.86
CA GLN A 345 -14.38 12.10 -9.81
C GLN A 345 -14.27 13.63 -9.80
N GLU A 346 -14.19 14.26 -8.62
CA GLU A 346 -14.02 15.71 -8.51
C GLU A 346 -12.66 16.19 -9.05
N LEU A 347 -11.61 15.46 -8.70
CA LEU A 347 -10.24 15.90 -8.88
C LEU A 347 -9.60 15.46 -10.19
N ILE A 348 -10.07 14.34 -10.74
CA ILE A 348 -9.50 13.62 -11.89
C ILE A 348 -10.58 13.47 -12.98
N GLY A 349 -11.88 13.46 -12.65
CA GLY A 349 -12.96 13.28 -13.63
C GLY A 349 -13.24 11.83 -14.01
N ILE A 350 -12.54 10.88 -13.38
CA ILE A 350 -12.77 9.44 -13.49
C ILE A 350 -12.34 8.79 -12.17
N ASP A 351 -13.10 7.79 -11.71
CA ASP A 351 -12.74 6.97 -10.55
C ASP A 351 -12.03 5.66 -10.94
N HIS A 352 -11.37 5.05 -9.96
CA HIS A 352 -10.59 3.85 -10.15
C HIS A 352 -11.45 2.64 -10.55
N THR A 353 -12.73 2.59 -10.15
CA THR A 353 -13.61 1.46 -10.51
C THR A 353 -13.89 1.47 -12.01
N VAL A 354 -14.19 2.66 -12.55
CA VAL A 354 -14.43 2.85 -13.99
C VAL A 354 -13.15 2.63 -14.77
N LEU A 355 -12.04 3.24 -14.37
CA LEU A 355 -10.76 3.06 -15.06
C LEU A 355 -10.29 1.61 -15.02
N GLY A 356 -10.43 0.94 -13.88
CA GLY A 356 -10.09 -0.48 -13.72
C GLY A 356 -10.92 -1.37 -14.65
N ALA A 357 -12.22 -1.10 -14.77
CA ALA A 357 -13.09 -1.83 -15.70
C ALA A 357 -12.68 -1.61 -17.17
N MET A 358 -12.32 -0.38 -17.56
CA MET A 358 -11.80 -0.09 -18.89
C MET A 358 -10.48 -0.81 -19.20
N ILE A 359 -9.59 -0.91 -18.21
CA ILE A 359 -8.36 -1.71 -18.33
C ILE A 359 -8.73 -3.19 -18.52
N GLY A 360 -9.69 -3.68 -17.74
CA GLY A 360 -10.23 -5.03 -17.88
C GLY A 360 -10.80 -5.31 -19.27
N ASP A 361 -11.56 -4.37 -19.84
CA ASP A 361 -12.12 -4.47 -21.19
C ASP A 361 -11.02 -4.54 -22.25
N SER A 362 -10.03 -3.65 -22.15
CA SER A 362 -8.88 -3.61 -23.07
C SER A 362 -8.02 -4.88 -22.99
N TRP A 363 -7.89 -5.45 -21.79
CA TRP A 363 -7.17 -6.70 -21.55
C TRP A 363 -8.03 -7.95 -21.82
N GLY A 364 -9.34 -7.81 -22.00
CA GLY A 364 -10.24 -8.94 -22.24
C GLY A 364 -10.45 -9.82 -21.01
N PHE A 365 -10.62 -9.19 -19.85
CA PHE A 365 -11.05 -9.84 -18.61
C PHE A 365 -12.42 -10.51 -18.80
N PRO A 366 -12.67 -11.63 -18.10
CA PRO A 366 -14.02 -12.18 -18.00
C PRO A 366 -14.99 -11.20 -17.35
N ASP A 367 -16.25 -11.22 -17.79
CA ASP A 367 -17.31 -10.32 -17.29
C ASP A 367 -17.47 -10.40 -15.77
N SER A 368 -17.27 -11.58 -15.17
CA SER A 368 -17.34 -11.76 -13.72
C SER A 368 -16.34 -10.92 -12.95
N LEU A 369 -15.08 -10.89 -13.41
CA LEU A 369 -14.00 -10.13 -12.79
C LEU A 369 -14.16 -8.64 -13.09
N ARG A 370 -14.63 -8.30 -14.30
CA ARG A 370 -14.98 -6.93 -14.67
C ARG A 370 -16.08 -6.35 -13.78
N GLU A 371 -17.16 -7.10 -13.53
CA GLU A 371 -18.25 -6.68 -12.64
C GLU A 371 -17.74 -6.43 -11.20
N VAL A 372 -16.82 -7.25 -10.70
CA VAL A 372 -16.18 -7.01 -9.40
C VAL A 372 -15.44 -5.68 -9.40
N VAL A 373 -14.56 -5.45 -10.38
CA VAL A 373 -13.78 -4.21 -10.47
C VAL A 373 -14.69 -2.98 -10.57
N LEU A 374 -15.74 -3.03 -11.38
CA LEU A 374 -16.61 -1.88 -11.60
C LEU A 374 -17.56 -1.58 -10.42
N HIS A 375 -17.94 -2.59 -9.64
CA HIS A 375 -19.05 -2.48 -8.68
C HIS A 375 -18.68 -2.82 -7.24
N HIS A 376 -17.41 -3.09 -6.91
CA HIS A 376 -17.03 -3.45 -5.53
C HIS A 376 -17.35 -2.36 -4.50
N HIS A 377 -17.38 -1.07 -4.83
CA HIS A 377 -17.85 -0.03 -3.90
C HIS A 377 -19.38 0.12 -3.84
N ALA A 378 -20.10 -0.37 -4.86
CA ALA A 378 -21.56 -0.27 -4.96
C ALA A 378 -22.17 -1.60 -5.45
N PRO A 379 -22.08 -2.69 -4.65
CA PRO A 379 -22.41 -4.04 -5.10
C PRO A 379 -23.87 -4.20 -5.53
N GLU A 380 -24.77 -3.32 -5.08
CA GLU A 380 -26.18 -3.32 -5.49
C GLU A 380 -26.39 -2.93 -6.96
N ARG A 381 -25.39 -2.29 -7.59
CA ARG A 381 -25.43 -1.90 -9.01
C ARG A 381 -25.01 -3.04 -9.95
N ALA A 382 -24.36 -4.07 -9.42
CA ALA A 382 -23.94 -5.24 -10.22
C ALA A 382 -25.15 -6.00 -10.74
N ARG A 383 -25.17 -6.25 -12.06
CA ARG A 383 -26.26 -6.96 -12.73
C ARG A 383 -25.96 -8.44 -12.87
N HIS A 384 -24.68 -8.80 -12.92
CA HIS A 384 -24.20 -10.16 -13.03
C HIS A 384 -23.24 -10.48 -11.88
N GLN A 385 -23.14 -11.75 -11.51
CA GLN A 385 -22.23 -12.21 -10.45
C GLN A 385 -22.39 -11.44 -9.12
N GLN A 386 -23.59 -10.94 -8.82
CA GLN A 386 -23.86 -10.14 -7.62
C GLN A 386 -23.37 -10.78 -6.31
N PRO A 387 -23.48 -12.11 -6.10
CA PRO A 387 -22.90 -12.75 -4.91
C PRO A 387 -21.38 -12.58 -4.80
N LEU A 388 -20.65 -12.68 -5.91
CA LEU A 388 -19.21 -12.46 -5.94
C LEU A 388 -18.88 -10.99 -5.62
N VAL A 389 -19.56 -10.03 -6.25
CA VAL A 389 -19.32 -8.59 -6.03
C VAL A 389 -19.61 -8.21 -4.57
N ARG A 390 -20.73 -8.66 -3.99
CA ARG A 390 -21.06 -8.43 -2.57
C ARG A 390 -20.03 -9.03 -1.62
N LEU A 391 -19.49 -10.19 -1.97
CA LEU A 391 -18.50 -10.89 -1.18
C LEU A 391 -17.15 -10.16 -1.20
N ILE A 392 -16.70 -9.68 -2.35
CA ILE A 392 -15.47 -8.88 -2.45
C ILE A 392 -15.64 -7.52 -1.78
N HIS A 393 -16.80 -6.88 -1.94
CA HIS A 393 -17.13 -5.67 -1.19
C HIS A 393 -17.01 -5.87 0.33
N LEU A 394 -17.54 -6.98 0.85
CA LEU A 394 -17.43 -7.29 2.28
C LEU A 394 -15.97 -7.52 2.70
N ALA A 395 -15.20 -8.25 1.89
CA ALA A 395 -13.78 -8.48 2.15
C ALA A 395 -13.02 -7.15 2.21
N ASP A 396 -13.21 -6.29 1.22
CA ASP A 396 -12.61 -4.97 1.12
C ASP A 396 -12.98 -4.07 2.32
N LEU A 397 -14.26 -4.05 2.71
CA LEU A 397 -14.74 -3.32 3.89
C LEU A 397 -14.08 -3.80 5.18
N ILE A 398 -13.95 -5.12 5.37
CA ILE A 398 -13.29 -5.70 6.55
C ILE A 398 -11.79 -5.34 6.53
N MET A 399 -11.14 -5.44 5.36
CA MET A 399 -9.71 -5.11 5.23
C MET A 399 -9.44 -3.64 5.53
N ALA A 400 -10.23 -2.73 4.96
CA ALA A 400 -10.16 -1.30 5.22
C ALA A 400 -10.40 -0.95 6.70
N ARG A 401 -11.18 -1.76 7.42
CA ARG A 401 -11.53 -1.51 8.84
C ARG A 401 -10.57 -2.12 9.84
N PHE A 402 -10.10 -3.34 9.60
CA PHE A 402 -9.37 -4.16 10.59
C PHE A 402 -7.89 -4.37 10.26
N ALA A 403 -7.42 -4.02 9.05
CA ALA A 403 -5.99 -3.97 8.71
C ALA A 403 -5.56 -2.57 8.22
N PRO A 404 -5.69 -1.53 9.07
CA PRO A 404 -5.33 -0.17 8.68
C PRO A 404 -3.84 -0.06 8.37
N GLY A 405 -3.49 0.57 7.24
CA GLY A 405 -2.11 0.84 6.83
C GLY A 405 -1.74 0.35 5.41
N TYR A 406 -2.59 -0.42 4.75
CA TYR A 406 -2.39 -0.85 3.36
C TYR A 406 -3.09 0.07 2.36
N GLU A 407 -4.23 0.64 2.74
CA GLU A 407 -5.06 1.51 1.91
C GLU A 407 -5.64 2.71 2.70
N LEU A 408 -5.97 3.78 1.97
CA LEU A 408 -6.46 5.08 2.46
C LEU A 408 -7.98 5.18 2.60
N GLU A 409 -8.72 4.23 2.05
CA GLU A 409 -10.17 4.30 1.92
C GLU A 409 -10.92 3.94 3.20
N ARG A 410 -12.08 4.58 3.37
CA ARG A 410 -13.05 4.25 4.42
C ARG A 410 -14.37 3.89 3.76
N ILE A 411 -14.67 2.60 3.73
CA ILE A 411 -15.96 2.09 3.25
C ILE A 411 -16.99 2.23 4.37
N ASP A 412 -18.18 2.73 4.03
CA ASP A 412 -19.28 2.91 4.98
C ASP A 412 -19.76 1.57 5.56
N SER A 413 -19.67 1.44 6.88
CA SER A 413 -20.07 0.24 7.64
C SER A 413 -21.48 0.29 8.20
N THR A 414 -22.25 1.35 7.93
CA THR A 414 -23.58 1.59 8.54
C THR A 414 -24.57 0.45 8.24
N ASP A 415 -24.36 -0.27 7.13
CA ASP A 415 -25.21 -1.39 6.67
C ASP A 415 -24.55 -2.78 6.82
N LEU A 416 -23.54 -2.95 7.68
CA LEU A 416 -22.77 -4.20 7.78
C LEU A 416 -23.67 -5.44 8.03
N ASP A 417 -24.66 -5.33 8.91
CA ASP A 417 -25.59 -6.43 9.22
C ASP A 417 -26.39 -6.87 7.99
N ARG A 418 -26.90 -5.91 7.21
CA ARG A 418 -27.64 -6.18 5.98
C ARG A 418 -26.74 -6.84 4.93
N ARG A 419 -25.48 -6.41 4.84
CA ARG A 419 -24.48 -6.95 3.91
C ARG A 419 -24.09 -8.39 4.29
N LEU A 420 -23.94 -8.69 5.58
CA LEU A 420 -23.71 -10.04 6.07
C LEU A 420 -24.90 -10.97 5.77
N GLN A 421 -26.12 -10.50 6.03
CA GLN A 421 -27.35 -11.26 5.72
C GLN A 421 -27.48 -11.55 4.22
N ALA A 422 -27.12 -10.60 3.35
CA ALA A 422 -27.16 -10.79 1.90
C ALA A 422 -26.20 -11.89 1.39
N LEU A 423 -25.21 -12.28 2.20
CA LEU A 423 -24.26 -13.38 1.95
C LEU A 423 -24.57 -14.64 2.78
N GLY A 424 -25.69 -14.64 3.52
CA GLY A 424 -26.05 -15.75 4.41
C GLY A 424 -25.14 -15.90 5.63
N LEU A 425 -24.42 -14.84 6.02
CA LEU A 425 -23.58 -14.83 7.22
C LEU A 425 -24.34 -14.27 8.41
N ALA A 426 -24.37 -15.04 9.50
CA ALA A 426 -24.81 -14.53 10.79
C ALA A 426 -23.75 -13.56 11.36
N PRO A 427 -24.16 -12.46 12.03
CA PRO A 427 -23.22 -11.52 12.66
C PRO A 427 -22.21 -12.18 13.60
N ASP A 428 -22.59 -13.25 14.29
CA ASP A 428 -21.70 -13.98 15.21
C ASP A 428 -20.51 -14.64 14.51
N ARG A 429 -20.66 -14.96 13.22
CA ARG A 429 -19.57 -15.50 12.38
C ARG A 429 -18.62 -14.42 11.88
N LEU A 430 -18.95 -13.14 12.03
CA LEU A 430 -18.04 -12.05 11.70
C LEU A 430 -16.78 -12.11 12.55
N ARG A 431 -16.88 -12.50 13.83
CA ARG A 431 -15.70 -12.67 14.70
C ARG A 431 -14.76 -13.74 14.15
N GLU A 432 -15.31 -14.88 13.73
CA GLU A 432 -14.53 -15.94 13.08
C GLU A 432 -13.77 -15.38 11.87
N VAL A 433 -14.41 -14.57 11.04
CA VAL A 433 -13.81 -13.94 9.85
C VAL A 433 -12.77 -12.87 10.22
N VAL A 434 -13.02 -12.05 11.24
CA VAL A 434 -12.14 -10.95 11.68
C VAL A 434 -10.91 -11.46 12.41
N ASP A 435 -11.02 -12.50 13.25
CA ASP A 435 -9.88 -13.16 13.92
C ASP A 435 -8.91 -13.81 12.92
N GLN A 436 -9.35 -13.89 11.67
CA GLN A 436 -8.64 -14.49 10.55
C GLN A 436 -8.14 -13.43 9.56
N VAL A 437 -8.43 -12.14 9.81
CA VAL A 437 -7.78 -11.02 9.15
C VAL A 437 -6.32 -11.04 9.59
N PRO A 438 -5.38 -11.07 8.65
CA PRO A 438 -3.97 -11.11 9.00
C PRO A 438 -3.59 -9.88 9.83
N SER A 439 -3.18 -10.11 11.07
CA SER A 439 -2.92 -9.06 12.07
C SER A 439 -1.58 -8.34 11.89
N GLY A 440 -0.80 -8.79 10.89
CA GLY A 440 0.42 -8.20 10.37
C GLY A 440 0.91 -9.03 9.17
N THR A 441 1.89 -8.55 8.40
CA THR A 441 2.41 -9.37 7.28
C THR A 441 3.03 -10.68 7.74
N THR A 442 3.42 -10.89 9.01
CA THR A 442 3.88 -12.21 9.49
C THR A 442 2.82 -13.31 9.45
N ASP A 443 1.53 -12.96 9.42
CA ASP A 443 0.43 -13.90 9.15
C ASP A 443 0.12 -14.02 7.64
N LEU A 444 0.74 -13.14 6.82
CA LEU A 444 0.73 -13.08 5.34
C LEU A 444 2.08 -13.52 4.72
N VAL A 445 3.06 -14.00 5.50
CA VAL A 445 4.48 -14.21 5.09
C VAL A 445 5.04 -15.52 5.62
#